data_AF-A0AAD8IFC1-F1
#
_entry.id   AF-A0AAD8IFC1-F1
#
_cell.length_a   1.000
_cell.length_b   1.000
_cell.length_c   1.000
_cell.angle_alpha   90.00
_cell.angle_beta   90.00
_cell.angle_gamma   90.00
#
_symmetry.space_group_name_H-M   'P 1'
#
loop_
_entity.id
_entity.type
_entity.pdbx_description
1 polymer ?
#
loop_
_entity_poly.entity_id
_entity_poly.type
_entity_poly.pdbx_seq_one_letter_code
_entity_poly.pdbx_strand_id
1 'polypeptide(L)'
;MSEVYSLFSKNPQILSEKHAVTLWKAVGFLSEIGMETEAIAKVVTEQMPSLSFHPLKGPRTVLKSLEVDKATLCHIIKEDTSKLISLASRVASVNQTKLQNPSTYIEKTNFLLSLGYLENTEEMAKARKQFRGRGDQLQERFDCLVQAGLDYNVVASMIRHSPSVLNQSKEVLVKKIDCLRSCLGYPPESIVAFPSYLCYDIGRINLRFSMYAWLRKQGASKPNLSVSTLLVSSDARFVKDYVNIHPEGPVMWEYFRKSLNID
;
A
#
# COMPACT_ATOMS: atom_id res chain seq x y z
N MET A 1 -34.52 20.00 -34.63
CA MET A 1 -33.43 19.05 -34.27
C MET A 1 -33.63 18.68 -32.82
N SER A 2 -33.56 17.40 -32.45
CA SER A 2 -33.76 16.99 -31.05
C SER A 2 -32.65 17.56 -30.16
N GLU A 3 -32.97 17.97 -28.94
CA GLU A 3 -32.01 18.48 -27.95
C GLU A 3 -30.88 17.45 -27.71
N VAL A 4 -31.25 16.17 -27.72
CA VAL A 4 -30.32 15.03 -27.65
C VAL A 4 -29.32 15.05 -28.80
N TYR A 5 -29.77 15.25 -30.03
CA TYR A 5 -28.88 15.33 -31.20
C TYR A 5 -27.90 16.50 -31.04
N SER A 6 -28.38 17.70 -30.67
CA SER A 6 -27.50 18.85 -30.46
C SER A 6 -26.47 18.60 -29.35
N LEU A 7 -26.84 17.87 -28.30
CA LEU A 7 -25.98 17.60 -27.16
C LEU A 7 -24.82 16.67 -27.54
N PHE A 8 -25.09 15.60 -28.29
CA PHE A 8 -24.07 14.70 -28.81
C PHE A 8 -23.22 15.33 -29.92
N SER A 9 -23.80 16.17 -30.79
CA SER A 9 -23.03 16.89 -31.81
C SER A 9 -22.03 17.88 -31.19
N LYS A 10 -22.39 18.51 -30.06
CA LYS A 10 -21.49 19.39 -29.30
C LYS A 10 -20.47 18.63 -28.44
N ASN A 11 -20.72 17.36 -28.14
CA ASN A 11 -19.92 16.53 -27.23
C ASN A 11 -19.66 15.11 -27.80
N PRO A 12 -19.01 14.99 -28.97
CA PRO A 12 -18.84 13.71 -29.64
C PRO A 12 -18.00 12.69 -28.83
N GLN A 13 -17.18 13.16 -27.89
CA GLN A 13 -16.35 12.31 -27.02
C GLN A 13 -17.16 11.31 -26.19
N ILE A 14 -18.42 11.61 -25.88
CA ILE A 14 -19.29 10.76 -25.06
C ILE A 14 -19.67 9.46 -25.78
N LEU A 15 -19.54 9.42 -27.11
CA LEU A 15 -19.72 8.19 -27.88
C LEU A 15 -18.64 7.14 -27.57
N SER A 16 -17.56 7.52 -26.87
CA SER A 16 -16.59 6.58 -26.29
C SER A 16 -17.09 6.00 -24.97
N GLU A 17 -17.01 4.67 -24.82
CA GLU A 17 -17.35 3.93 -23.60
C GLU A 17 -16.72 4.56 -22.35
N LYS A 18 -15.44 4.93 -22.41
CA LYS A 18 -14.71 5.56 -21.30
C LYS A 18 -15.40 6.83 -20.80
N HIS A 19 -15.76 7.72 -21.72
CA HIS A 19 -16.34 9.02 -21.38
C HIS A 19 -17.81 8.89 -20.97
N ALA A 20 -18.56 7.97 -21.61
CA ALA A 20 -19.93 7.61 -21.21
C ALA A 20 -19.99 7.07 -19.77
N VAL A 21 -19.10 6.13 -19.42
CA VAL A 21 -19.02 5.56 -18.06
C VAL A 21 -18.64 6.63 -17.03
N THR A 22 -17.76 7.55 -17.40
CA THR A 22 -17.34 8.65 -16.50
C THR A 22 -18.50 9.61 -16.24
N LEU A 23 -19.25 9.98 -17.27
CA LEU A 23 -20.45 10.79 -17.15
C LEU A 23 -21.54 10.09 -16.33
N TRP A 24 -21.76 8.78 -16.55
CA TRP A 24 -22.71 8.00 -15.79
C TRP A 24 -22.39 7.97 -14.29
N LYS A 25 -21.10 7.85 -13.94
CA LYS A 25 -20.65 7.95 -12.55
C LYS A 25 -20.93 9.33 -11.95
N ALA A 26 -20.84 10.40 -12.73
CA ALA A 26 -21.20 11.75 -12.27
C ALA A 26 -22.70 11.89 -12.02
N VAL A 27 -23.55 11.31 -12.89
CA VAL A 27 -25.00 11.22 -12.65
C VAL A 27 -25.30 10.44 -11.38
N GLY A 28 -24.65 9.28 -11.19
CA GLY A 28 -24.79 8.47 -9.98
C GLY A 28 -24.36 9.22 -8.71
N PHE A 29 -23.26 9.98 -8.77
CA PHE A 29 -22.81 10.85 -7.67
C PHE A 29 -23.88 11.87 -7.27
N LEU A 30 -24.46 12.58 -8.24
CA LEU A 30 -25.47 13.61 -7.99
C LEU A 30 -26.77 13.01 -7.44
N SER A 31 -27.16 11.85 -7.94
CA SER A 31 -28.30 11.09 -7.40
C SER A 31 -28.06 10.64 -5.95
N GLU A 32 -26.86 10.14 -5.63
CA GLU A 32 -26.54 9.64 -4.28
C GLU A 32 -26.54 10.75 -3.21
N ILE A 33 -26.22 11.99 -3.58
CA ILE A 33 -26.32 13.15 -2.68
C ILE A 33 -27.74 13.73 -2.59
N GLY A 34 -28.72 13.14 -3.27
CA GLY A 34 -30.13 13.55 -3.22
C GLY A 34 -30.49 14.70 -4.16
N MET A 35 -29.78 14.87 -5.28
CA MET A 35 -30.13 15.88 -6.28
C MET A 35 -31.33 15.42 -7.14
N GLU A 36 -32.29 16.32 -7.35
CA GLU A 36 -33.45 16.08 -8.21
C GLU A 36 -33.06 15.92 -9.69
N THR A 37 -33.82 15.11 -10.42
CA THR A 37 -33.54 14.77 -11.83
C THR A 37 -33.41 16.00 -12.73
N GLU A 38 -34.23 17.03 -12.52
CA GLU A 38 -34.19 18.28 -13.29
C GLU A 38 -32.88 19.06 -13.04
N ALA A 39 -32.45 19.13 -11.77
CA ALA A 39 -31.18 19.75 -11.40
C ALA A 39 -29.97 18.94 -11.92
N ILE A 40 -30.06 17.60 -11.91
CA ILE A 40 -29.03 16.74 -12.53
C ILE A 40 -28.95 17.01 -14.02
N ALA A 41 -30.10 17.08 -14.72
CA ALA A 41 -30.14 17.38 -16.15
C ALA A 41 -29.46 18.72 -16.45
N LYS A 42 -29.79 19.78 -15.69
CA LYS A 42 -29.14 21.09 -15.81
C LYS A 42 -27.62 21.00 -15.64
N VAL A 43 -27.14 20.42 -14.54
CA VAL A 43 -25.70 20.26 -14.26
C VAL A 43 -24.99 19.48 -15.36
N VAL A 44 -25.59 18.38 -15.81
CA VAL A 44 -25.04 17.56 -16.89
C VAL A 44 -24.98 18.36 -18.18
N THR A 45 -26.04 19.07 -18.57
CA THR A 45 -26.04 19.87 -19.82
C THR A 45 -25.02 21.01 -19.80
N GLU A 46 -24.83 21.67 -18.65
CA GLU A 46 -23.88 22.78 -18.50
C GLU A 46 -22.42 22.33 -18.44
N GLN A 47 -22.14 21.20 -17.77
CA GLN A 47 -20.77 20.75 -17.47
C GLN A 47 -20.36 19.47 -18.21
N MET A 48 -21.15 19.07 -19.22
CA MET A 48 -21.00 17.82 -19.97
C MET A 48 -19.57 17.56 -20.49
N PRO A 49 -18.89 18.50 -21.18
CA PRO A 49 -17.54 18.24 -21.66
C PRO A 49 -16.60 17.89 -20.50
N SER A 50 -16.62 18.71 -19.46
CA SER A 50 -15.73 18.58 -18.29
C SER A 50 -15.96 17.30 -17.50
N LEU A 51 -17.22 16.92 -17.25
CA LEU A 51 -17.58 15.70 -16.52
C LEU A 51 -17.22 14.43 -17.29
N SER A 52 -17.24 14.48 -18.61
CA SER A 52 -16.89 13.33 -19.45
C SER A 52 -15.39 12.98 -19.41
N PHE A 53 -14.52 13.96 -19.13
CA PHE A 53 -13.06 13.76 -19.08
C PHE A 53 -12.49 13.57 -17.67
N HIS A 54 -13.22 13.99 -16.62
CA HIS A 54 -12.70 14.06 -15.25
C HIS A 54 -13.52 13.20 -14.28
N PRO A 55 -13.00 12.05 -13.82
CA PRO A 55 -13.73 11.20 -12.89
C PRO A 55 -13.83 11.85 -11.50
N LEU A 56 -15.06 11.88 -10.97
CA LEU A 56 -15.33 12.33 -9.60
C LEU A 56 -14.88 11.31 -8.56
N LYS A 57 -14.45 11.82 -7.39
CA LYS A 57 -14.35 10.99 -6.18
C LYS A 57 -15.75 10.58 -5.72
N GLY A 58 -15.85 9.45 -5.03
CA GLY A 58 -17.13 8.99 -4.49
C GLY A 58 -17.72 9.96 -3.47
N PRO A 59 -19.07 10.05 -3.33
CA PRO A 59 -19.74 10.99 -2.43
C PRO A 59 -19.21 10.96 -0.99
N ARG A 60 -19.02 9.77 -0.41
CA ARG A 60 -18.45 9.62 0.94
C ARG A 60 -17.09 10.31 1.10
N THR A 61 -16.22 10.21 0.10
CA THR A 61 -14.89 10.83 0.13
C THR A 61 -14.99 12.35 0.07
N VAL A 62 -15.88 12.87 -0.78
CA VAL A 62 -16.09 14.32 -0.93
C VAL A 62 -16.68 14.92 0.35
N LEU A 63 -17.73 14.31 0.89
CA LEU A 63 -18.37 14.72 2.14
C LEU A 63 -17.37 14.79 3.30
N LYS A 64 -16.56 13.74 3.46
CA LYS A 64 -15.51 13.71 4.49
C LYS A 64 -14.44 14.78 4.27
N SER A 65 -14.09 15.08 3.02
CA SER A 65 -13.05 16.09 2.73
C SER A 65 -13.50 17.53 2.93
N LEU A 66 -14.80 17.78 2.80
CA LEU A 66 -15.39 19.11 2.93
C LEU A 66 -16.04 19.32 4.31
N GLU A 67 -16.15 18.27 5.13
CA GLU A 67 -16.85 18.28 6.43
C GLU A 67 -18.31 18.76 6.32
N VAL A 68 -18.99 18.36 5.26
CA VAL A 68 -20.41 18.70 5.01
C VAL A 68 -21.26 17.45 4.86
N ASP A 69 -22.56 17.60 5.12
CA ASP A 69 -23.55 16.58 4.81
C ASP A 69 -23.99 16.61 3.32
N LYS A 70 -24.80 15.61 2.93
CA LYS A 70 -25.29 15.45 1.56
C LYS A 70 -26.15 16.62 1.07
N ALA A 71 -27.03 17.14 1.92
CA ALA A 71 -27.93 18.23 1.56
C ALA A 71 -27.16 19.53 1.35
N THR A 72 -26.20 19.81 2.23
CA THR A 72 -25.27 20.95 2.12
C THR A 72 -24.44 20.85 0.84
N LEU A 73 -23.87 19.68 0.52
CA LEU A 73 -23.13 19.46 -0.72
C LEU A 73 -24.02 19.64 -1.97
N CYS A 74 -25.25 19.13 -1.92
CA CYS A 74 -26.23 19.28 -3.00
C CYS A 74 -26.55 20.76 -3.25
N HIS A 75 -26.79 21.54 -2.19
CA HIS A 75 -27.02 22.97 -2.28
C HIS A 75 -25.81 23.71 -2.88
N ILE A 76 -24.59 23.39 -2.45
CA ILE A 76 -23.35 23.99 -2.97
C ILE A 76 -23.23 23.81 -4.49
N ILE A 77 -23.57 22.62 -5.00
CA ILE A 77 -23.49 22.31 -6.44
C ILE A 77 -24.64 22.96 -7.21
N LYS A 78 -25.85 23.06 -6.62
CA LYS A 78 -26.99 23.75 -7.23
C LYS A 78 -26.71 25.26 -7.43
N GLU A 79 -26.08 25.89 -6.45
CA GLU A 79 -25.68 27.31 -6.50
C GLU A 79 -24.58 27.57 -7.55
N ASP A 80 -23.64 26.64 -7.70
CA ASP A 80 -22.52 26.78 -8.63
C ASP A 80 -22.12 25.42 -9.21
N THR A 81 -22.59 25.14 -10.42
CA THR A 81 -22.35 23.86 -11.11
C THR A 81 -20.87 23.64 -11.45
N SER A 82 -20.06 24.71 -11.50
CA SER A 82 -18.61 24.62 -11.72
C SER A 82 -17.86 24.02 -10.53
N LYS A 83 -18.43 24.07 -9.31
CA LYS A 83 -17.87 23.39 -8.12
C LYS A 83 -17.87 21.87 -8.29
N LEU A 84 -18.75 21.32 -9.12
CA LEU A 84 -18.66 19.90 -9.46
C LEU A 84 -17.38 19.59 -10.25
N ILE A 85 -16.94 20.51 -11.10
CA ILE A 85 -15.67 20.36 -11.83
C ILE A 85 -14.48 20.56 -10.90
N SER A 86 -14.53 21.44 -9.90
CA SER A 86 -13.42 21.51 -8.92
C SER A 86 -13.29 20.22 -8.10
N LEU A 87 -14.39 19.50 -7.90
CA LEU A 87 -14.40 18.15 -7.30
C LEU A 87 -13.89 17.04 -8.26
N ALA A 88 -14.08 17.22 -9.57
CA ALA A 88 -13.70 16.26 -10.62
C ALA A 88 -12.28 16.47 -11.14
N SER A 89 -11.89 17.73 -11.30
CA SER A 89 -10.63 18.15 -11.89
C SER A 89 -9.50 17.76 -10.97
N ARG A 90 -8.53 17.07 -11.54
CA ARG A 90 -7.23 16.84 -10.93
C ARG A 90 -6.40 18.15 -10.91
N VAL A 91 -7.02 19.30 -10.67
CA VAL A 91 -6.39 20.61 -10.46
C VAL A 91 -6.87 21.08 -9.08
N ALA A 92 -6.52 20.40 -8.00
CA ALA A 92 -5.17 20.37 -7.48
C ALA A 92 -4.40 19.08 -7.80
N SER A 93 -3.66 19.06 -8.92
CA SER A 93 -2.43 18.29 -9.10
C SER A 93 -1.19 19.20 -9.19
N VAL A 94 -1.36 20.49 -8.88
CA VAL A 94 -0.27 21.41 -8.53
C VAL A 94 -0.34 21.82 -7.05
N ASN A 95 -1.45 21.53 -6.35
CA ASN A 95 -1.54 21.47 -4.88
C ASN A 95 -1.96 20.07 -4.40
N GLN A 96 -1.50 19.02 -5.12
CA GLN A 96 -1.39 17.67 -4.54
C GLN A 96 0.01 17.48 -3.92
N THR A 97 0.52 18.51 -3.24
CA THR A 97 0.72 18.27 -1.81
C THR A 97 -0.61 17.66 -1.34
N LYS A 98 -0.58 16.39 -0.93
CA LYS A 98 -1.52 15.98 0.11
C LYS A 98 -1.63 17.14 1.11
N LEU A 99 -2.66 17.18 1.93
CA LEU A 99 -2.45 17.64 3.31
C LEU A 99 -1.40 16.72 4.01
N GLN A 100 -0.24 16.47 3.41
CA GLN A 100 1.02 16.45 4.08
C GLN A 100 1.17 17.89 4.56
N ASN A 101 0.77 18.11 5.81
CA ASN A 101 1.27 19.21 6.62
C ASN A 101 2.73 19.45 6.17
N PRO A 102 3.16 20.66 5.77
CA PRO A 102 4.51 20.90 5.25
C PRO A 102 5.60 20.21 6.07
N SER A 103 5.37 20.09 7.39
CA SER A 103 6.16 19.26 8.31
C SER A 103 6.40 17.83 7.79
N THR A 104 5.38 17.12 7.34
CA THR A 104 5.46 15.70 6.91
C THR A 104 6.16 15.50 5.58
N TYR A 105 6.12 16.50 4.68
CA TYR A 105 6.93 16.49 3.45
C TYR A 105 8.40 16.71 3.81
N ILE A 106 8.67 17.69 4.68
CA ILE A 106 10.01 18.01 5.19
C ILE A 106 10.59 16.80 5.95
N GLU A 107 9.83 16.20 6.87
CA GLU A 107 10.21 15.01 7.63
C GLU A 107 10.58 13.84 6.70
N LYS A 108 9.77 13.59 5.66
CA LYS A 108 10.08 12.51 4.70
C LYS A 108 11.29 12.84 3.85
N THR A 109 11.49 14.10 3.48
CA THR A 109 12.69 14.57 2.79
C THR A 109 13.92 14.34 3.66
N ASN A 110 13.89 14.78 4.92
CA ASN A 110 14.98 14.63 5.89
C ASN A 110 15.34 13.16 6.12
N PHE A 111 14.33 12.28 6.24
CA PHE A 111 14.54 10.85 6.33
C PHE A 111 15.25 10.28 5.08
N LEU A 112 14.89 10.71 3.88
CA LEU A 112 15.58 10.25 2.67
C LEU A 112 17.02 10.80 2.60
N LEU A 113 17.24 12.04 3.03
CA LEU A 113 18.60 12.60 3.14
C LEU A 113 19.46 11.81 4.14
N SER A 114 18.89 11.37 5.27
CA SER A 114 19.61 10.56 6.26
C SER A 114 19.98 9.16 5.77
N LEU A 115 19.31 8.66 4.72
CA LEU A 115 19.66 7.45 3.97
C LEU A 115 20.67 7.72 2.82
N GLY A 116 21.14 8.96 2.67
CA GLY A 116 22.11 9.36 1.64
C GLY A 116 21.52 9.62 0.26
N TYR A 117 20.20 9.85 0.13
CA TYR A 117 19.65 10.36 -1.13
C TYR A 117 20.01 11.84 -1.32
N LEU A 118 20.19 12.26 -2.57
CA LEU A 118 20.45 13.66 -2.89
C LEU A 118 19.13 14.37 -3.24
N GLU A 119 18.95 15.58 -2.71
CA GLU A 119 17.74 16.38 -2.97
C GLU A 119 17.64 16.76 -4.46
N ASN A 120 16.39 16.95 -4.93
CA ASN A 120 16.09 17.37 -6.31
C ASN A 120 16.59 16.41 -7.42
N THR A 121 16.89 15.15 -7.06
CA THR A 121 17.27 14.11 -8.03
C THR A 121 16.08 13.23 -8.44
N GLU A 122 16.17 12.65 -9.64
CA GLU A 122 15.21 11.64 -10.10
C GLU A 122 15.24 10.40 -9.19
N GLU A 123 16.41 10.05 -8.65
CA GLU A 123 16.57 8.96 -7.71
C GLU A 123 15.74 9.18 -6.44
N MET A 124 15.83 10.37 -5.82
CA MET A 124 15.00 10.70 -4.66
C MET A 124 13.50 10.70 -5.01
N ALA A 125 13.14 11.18 -6.21
CA ALA A 125 11.76 11.14 -6.67
C ALA A 125 11.22 9.70 -6.81
N LYS A 126 12.06 8.75 -7.25
CA LYS A 126 11.75 7.31 -7.28
C LYS A 126 11.64 6.74 -5.87
N ALA A 127 12.60 7.04 -4.99
CA ALA A 127 12.60 6.58 -3.60
C ALA A 127 11.34 7.03 -2.84
N ARG A 128 10.90 8.28 -3.02
CA ARG A 128 9.66 8.81 -2.41
C ARG A 128 8.43 7.96 -2.69
N LYS A 129 8.36 7.32 -3.87
CA LYS A 129 7.26 6.43 -4.28
C LYS A 129 7.37 5.04 -3.64
N GLN A 130 8.58 4.57 -3.36
CA GLN A 130 8.84 3.26 -2.77
C GLN A 130 8.55 3.23 -1.26
N PHE A 131 8.87 4.31 -0.54
CA PHE A 131 8.61 4.42 0.90
C PHE A 131 7.16 4.83 1.19
N ARG A 132 6.46 4.04 2.01
CA ARG A 132 5.07 4.30 2.42
C ARG A 132 5.01 4.81 3.88
N GLY A 133 4.51 6.01 4.07
CA GLY A 133 4.38 6.64 5.39
C GLY A 133 4.93 8.07 5.43
N ARG A 134 4.76 8.72 6.58
CA ARG A 134 5.42 9.98 6.95
C ARG A 134 6.87 9.74 7.37
N GLY A 135 7.68 10.80 7.42
CA GLY A 135 9.09 10.68 7.80
C GLY A 135 9.30 10.15 9.22
N ASP A 136 8.52 10.62 10.19
CA ASP A 136 8.55 10.14 11.58
C ASP A 136 8.24 8.63 11.69
N GLN A 137 7.21 8.16 10.98
CA GLN A 137 6.84 6.74 10.94
C GLN A 137 7.91 5.87 10.27
N LEU A 138 8.58 6.41 9.25
CA LEU A 138 9.68 5.71 8.59
C LEU A 138 10.90 5.62 9.51
N GLN A 139 11.21 6.70 10.24
CA GLN A 139 12.26 6.73 11.24
C GLN A 139 11.97 5.74 12.37
N GLU A 140 10.74 5.70 12.89
CA GLU A 140 10.36 4.75 13.95
C GLU A 140 10.58 3.28 13.53
N ARG A 141 10.24 2.94 12.28
CA ARG A 141 10.47 1.59 11.73
C ARG A 141 11.95 1.30 11.48
N PHE A 142 12.70 2.31 11.06
CA PHE A 142 14.15 2.23 10.92
C PHE A 142 14.82 1.99 12.27
N ASP A 143 14.39 2.71 13.30
CA ASP A 143 14.94 2.60 14.66
C ASP A 143 14.72 1.21 15.25
N CYS A 144 13.63 0.51 14.88
CA CYS A 144 13.44 -0.89 15.29
C CYS A 144 14.60 -1.80 14.84
N LEU A 145 15.19 -1.54 13.66
CA LEU A 145 16.31 -2.32 13.14
C LEU A 145 17.61 -1.97 13.88
N VAL A 146 17.83 -0.70 14.18
CA VAL A 146 19.01 -0.24 14.94
C VAL A 146 18.93 -0.70 16.40
N GLN A 147 17.77 -0.60 17.03
CA GLN A 147 17.51 -1.09 18.39
C GLN A 147 17.62 -2.62 18.48
N ALA A 148 17.46 -3.32 17.36
CA ALA A 148 17.77 -4.74 17.25
C ALA A 148 19.28 -5.03 17.17
N GLY A 149 20.14 -4.04 17.35
CA GLY A 149 21.60 -4.18 17.41
C GLY A 149 22.29 -4.09 16.05
N LEU A 150 21.59 -3.71 14.98
CA LEU A 150 22.22 -3.47 13.68
C LEU A 150 22.87 -2.09 13.64
N ASP A 151 24.05 -2.01 13.01
CA ASP A 151 24.74 -0.74 12.78
C ASP A 151 23.91 0.21 11.91
N TYR A 152 23.87 1.50 12.27
CA TYR A 152 23.09 2.52 11.58
C TYR A 152 23.42 2.60 10.08
N ASN A 153 24.71 2.62 9.72
CA ASN A 153 25.13 2.77 8.32
C ASN A 153 24.80 1.52 7.50
N VAL A 154 24.94 0.34 8.13
CA VAL A 154 24.51 -0.93 7.53
C VAL A 154 23.00 -0.93 7.28
N VAL A 155 22.19 -0.50 8.25
CA VAL A 155 20.72 -0.39 8.06
C VAL A 155 20.39 0.63 6.97
N ALA A 156 21.03 1.81 6.97
CA ALA A 156 20.80 2.84 5.95
C ALA A 156 21.07 2.31 4.53
N SER A 157 22.21 1.65 4.34
CA SER A 157 22.55 1.00 3.07
C SER A 157 21.54 -0.09 2.69
N MET A 158 21.19 -0.98 3.63
CA MET A 158 20.22 -2.05 3.41
C MET A 158 18.85 -1.50 2.99
N ILE A 159 18.34 -0.48 3.68
CA ILE A 159 17.04 0.14 3.41
C ILE A 159 17.02 0.88 2.08
N ARG A 160 18.15 1.47 1.68
CA ARG A 160 18.27 2.08 0.35
C ARG A 160 18.06 1.04 -0.77
N HIS A 161 18.60 -0.17 -0.60
CA HIS A 161 18.44 -1.27 -1.55
C HIS A 161 17.09 -2.00 -1.43
N SER A 162 16.51 -2.03 -0.22
CA SER A 162 15.27 -2.76 0.08
C SER A 162 14.23 -1.88 0.81
N PRO A 163 13.71 -0.82 0.15
CA PRO A 163 12.81 0.14 0.78
C PRO A 163 11.48 -0.49 1.24
N SER A 164 11.09 -1.62 0.63
CA SER A 164 9.88 -2.37 1.00
C SER A 164 9.90 -2.91 2.43
N VAL A 165 11.08 -3.05 3.04
CA VAL A 165 11.21 -3.43 4.45
C VAL A 165 10.47 -2.45 5.35
N LEU A 166 10.62 -1.14 5.12
CA LEU A 166 9.95 -0.10 5.92
C LEU A 166 8.48 0.12 5.54
N ASN A 167 7.93 -0.68 4.61
CA ASN A 167 6.50 -0.66 4.31
C ASN A 167 5.69 -1.61 5.23
N GLN A 168 6.36 -2.34 6.12
CA GLN A 168 5.73 -3.10 7.21
C GLN A 168 5.33 -2.16 8.37
N SER A 169 4.41 -2.59 9.22
CA SER A 169 4.15 -1.87 10.49
C SER A 169 5.28 -2.12 11.48
N LYS A 170 5.44 -1.22 12.46
CA LYS A 170 6.39 -1.36 13.55
C LYS A 170 6.22 -2.68 14.28
N GLU A 171 4.99 -3.00 14.64
CA GLU A 171 4.62 -4.19 15.41
C GLU A 171 4.99 -5.46 14.65
N VAL A 172 4.79 -5.47 13.33
CA VAL A 172 5.17 -6.59 12.46
C VAL A 172 6.69 -6.71 12.35
N LEU A 173 7.42 -5.61 12.23
CA LEU A 173 8.88 -5.63 12.19
C LEU A 173 9.47 -6.19 13.48
N VAL A 174 9.05 -5.67 14.64
CA VAL A 174 9.52 -6.13 15.95
C VAL A 174 9.26 -7.63 16.12
N LYS A 175 8.04 -8.10 15.83
CA LYS A 175 7.70 -9.53 15.89
C LYS A 175 8.59 -10.40 15.00
N LYS A 176 8.88 -9.95 13.76
CA LYS A 176 9.74 -10.70 12.83
C LYS A 176 11.20 -10.71 13.30
N ILE A 177 11.69 -9.62 13.88
CA ILE A 177 13.04 -9.55 14.45
C ILE A 177 13.16 -10.48 15.66
N ASP A 178 12.18 -10.45 16.56
CA ASP A 178 12.15 -11.31 17.75
C ASP A 178 12.09 -12.80 17.38
N CYS A 179 11.35 -13.13 16.31
CA CYS A 179 11.26 -14.49 15.77
C CYS A 179 12.63 -15.05 15.34
N LEU A 180 13.51 -14.25 14.73
CA LEU A 180 14.85 -14.72 14.36
C LEU A 180 15.65 -15.23 15.55
N ARG A 181 15.63 -14.46 16.64
CA ARG A 181 16.36 -14.77 17.87
C ARG A 181 15.70 -15.93 18.61
N SER A 182 14.40 -15.83 18.84
CA SER A 182 13.66 -16.78 19.69
C SER A 182 13.45 -18.16 19.05
N CYS A 183 13.20 -18.23 17.74
CA CYS A 183 12.87 -19.50 17.10
C CYS A 183 14.10 -20.32 16.72
N LEU A 184 15.15 -19.67 16.18
CA LEU A 184 16.29 -20.37 15.59
C LEU A 184 17.65 -19.86 16.07
N GLY A 185 17.69 -18.84 16.92
CA GLY A 185 18.92 -18.26 17.44
C GLY A 185 19.72 -17.48 16.40
N TYR A 186 19.08 -16.99 15.33
CA TYR A 186 19.79 -16.24 14.32
C TYR A 186 20.18 -14.85 14.83
N PRO A 187 21.40 -14.39 14.49
CA PRO A 187 21.82 -13.04 14.81
C PRO A 187 21.08 -12.03 13.91
N PRO A 188 20.80 -10.81 14.39
CA PRO A 188 20.11 -9.75 13.62
C PRO A 188 20.72 -9.49 12.24
N GLU A 189 22.03 -9.67 12.08
CA GLU A 189 22.81 -9.52 10.85
C GLU A 189 22.30 -10.43 9.73
N SER A 190 21.57 -11.51 10.07
CA SER A 190 20.87 -12.35 9.09
C SER A 190 19.85 -11.56 8.26
N ILE A 191 19.29 -10.47 8.81
CA ILE A 191 18.40 -9.55 8.10
C ILE A 191 19.19 -8.80 7.03
N VAL A 192 20.41 -8.34 7.35
CA VAL A 192 21.25 -7.60 6.40
C VAL A 192 21.59 -8.46 5.19
N ALA A 193 21.91 -9.73 5.43
CA ALA A 193 22.18 -10.69 4.36
C ALA A 193 20.93 -11.03 3.51
N PHE A 194 19.72 -10.90 4.08
CA PHE A 194 18.47 -11.20 3.37
C PHE A 194 17.31 -10.31 3.81
N PRO A 195 17.26 -9.03 3.39
CA PRO A 195 16.31 -8.04 3.93
C PRO A 195 14.85 -8.39 3.61
N SER A 196 14.63 -9.07 2.48
CA SER A 196 13.30 -9.53 2.07
C SER A 196 12.66 -10.51 3.07
N TYR A 197 13.43 -11.08 4.01
CA TYR A 197 12.91 -11.77 5.20
C TYR A 197 11.75 -11.00 5.84
N LEU A 198 11.95 -9.70 6.07
CA LEU A 198 10.99 -8.83 6.74
C LEU A 198 9.72 -8.60 5.92
N CYS A 199 9.71 -8.95 4.63
CA CYS A 199 8.55 -8.82 3.76
C CYS A 199 7.73 -10.12 3.64
N TYR A 200 8.22 -11.27 4.12
CA TYR A 200 7.43 -12.51 4.11
C TYR A 200 6.30 -12.48 5.13
N ASP A 201 5.25 -13.27 4.86
CA ASP A 201 4.17 -13.50 5.81
C ASP A 201 4.68 -14.13 7.12
N ILE A 202 4.12 -13.71 8.25
CA ILE A 202 4.57 -14.17 9.57
C ILE A 202 4.19 -15.64 9.81
N GLY A 203 3.05 -16.10 9.28
CA GLY A 203 2.64 -17.50 9.35
C GLY A 203 3.62 -18.39 8.60
N ARG A 204 4.01 -17.98 7.38
CA ARG A 204 5.05 -18.66 6.60
C ARG A 204 6.39 -18.74 7.35
N ILE A 205 6.83 -17.66 7.99
CA ILE A 205 8.06 -17.63 8.77
C ILE A 205 7.97 -18.64 9.92
N ASN A 206 6.93 -18.52 10.75
CA ASN A 206 6.74 -19.36 11.93
C ASN A 206 6.66 -20.84 11.56
N LEU A 207 5.84 -21.20 10.57
CA LEU A 207 5.64 -22.59 10.16
C LEU A 207 6.95 -23.24 9.72
N ARG A 208 7.71 -22.55 8.87
CA ARG A 208 8.98 -23.06 8.34
C ARG A 208 10.07 -23.10 9.40
N PHE A 209 10.10 -22.12 10.30
CA PHE A 209 11.05 -22.09 11.40
C PHE A 209 10.76 -23.20 12.41
N SER A 210 9.49 -23.42 12.79
CA SER A 210 9.08 -24.51 13.66
C SER A 210 9.42 -25.87 13.07
N MET A 211 9.13 -26.07 11.78
CA MET A 211 9.47 -27.32 11.10
C MET A 211 10.98 -27.57 11.05
N TYR A 212 11.76 -26.56 10.68
CA TYR A 212 13.22 -26.67 10.63
C TYR A 212 13.83 -26.89 12.02
N ALA A 213 13.34 -26.19 13.05
CA ALA A 213 13.76 -26.40 14.43
C ALA A 213 13.51 -27.84 14.89
N TRP A 214 12.34 -28.40 14.55
CA TRP A 214 12.02 -29.79 14.85
C TRP A 214 12.92 -30.76 14.08
N LEU A 215 13.10 -30.59 12.76
CA LEU A 215 13.99 -31.43 11.94
C LEU A 215 15.43 -31.43 12.47
N ARG A 216 15.93 -30.28 12.93
CA ARG A 216 17.25 -30.18 13.57
C ARG A 216 17.35 -31.02 14.85
N LYS A 217 16.31 -31.01 15.69
CA LYS A 217 16.27 -31.82 16.92
C LYS A 217 16.26 -33.32 16.61
N GLN A 218 15.66 -33.73 15.50
CA GLN A 218 15.69 -35.12 15.02
C GLN A 218 16.99 -35.50 14.29
N GLY A 219 17.94 -34.58 14.13
CA GLY A 219 19.15 -34.81 13.32
C GLY A 219 18.91 -34.94 11.82
N ALA A 220 17.70 -34.60 11.35
CA ALA A 220 17.26 -34.78 9.96
C ALA A 220 17.55 -33.59 9.05
N SER A 221 18.14 -32.51 9.57
CA SER A 221 18.51 -31.33 8.78
C SER A 221 19.89 -30.81 9.14
N LYS A 222 20.58 -30.25 8.14
CA LYS A 222 21.86 -29.56 8.35
C LYS A 222 21.69 -28.43 9.35
N PRO A 223 22.68 -28.21 10.25
CA PRO A 223 22.68 -27.04 11.11
C PRO A 223 22.89 -25.76 10.28
N ASN A 224 22.47 -24.63 10.84
CA ASN A 224 22.79 -23.29 10.34
C ASN A 224 22.42 -23.00 8.88
N LEU A 225 21.33 -23.57 8.36
CA LEU A 225 20.75 -23.11 7.09
C LEU A 225 20.49 -21.60 7.12
N SER A 226 20.64 -20.91 5.98
CA SER A 226 20.31 -19.48 5.93
C SER A 226 18.80 -19.25 5.99
N VAL A 227 18.40 -18.07 6.47
CA VAL A 227 17.00 -17.64 6.45
C VAL A 227 16.42 -17.65 5.03
N SER A 228 17.21 -17.26 4.04
CA SER A 228 16.81 -17.29 2.62
C SER A 228 16.51 -18.70 2.13
N THR A 229 17.34 -19.68 2.49
CA THR A 229 17.17 -21.09 2.12
C THR A 229 15.83 -21.63 2.64
N LEU A 230 15.46 -21.24 3.86
CA LEU A 230 14.21 -21.68 4.47
C LEU A 230 12.98 -21.03 3.82
N LEU A 231 13.05 -19.76 3.40
CA LEU A 231 11.84 -18.98 3.08
C LEU A 231 11.57 -18.76 1.59
N VAL A 232 12.58 -18.85 0.72
CA VAL A 232 12.42 -18.49 -0.71
C VAL A 232 11.64 -19.55 -1.50
N SER A 233 11.79 -20.83 -1.18
CA SER A 233 11.17 -21.94 -1.92
C SER A 233 9.64 -21.93 -1.83
N SER A 234 8.90 -22.41 -2.84
CA SER A 234 7.45 -22.62 -2.71
C SER A 234 7.10 -23.62 -1.61
N ASP A 235 5.84 -23.68 -1.16
CA ASP A 235 5.45 -24.65 -0.12
C ASP A 235 5.60 -26.09 -0.59
N ALA A 236 5.21 -26.39 -1.83
CA ALA A 236 5.41 -27.72 -2.42
C ALA A 236 6.91 -28.13 -2.42
N ARG A 237 7.80 -27.19 -2.75
CA ARG A 237 9.24 -27.44 -2.72
C ARG A 237 9.77 -27.57 -1.30
N PHE A 238 9.32 -26.74 -0.38
CA PHE A 238 9.71 -26.84 1.03
C PHE A 238 9.29 -28.19 1.63
N VAL A 239 8.06 -28.63 1.34
CA VAL A 239 7.56 -29.94 1.79
C VAL A 239 8.41 -31.07 1.22
N LYS A 240 8.67 -31.06 -0.10
CA LYS A 240 9.50 -32.08 -0.74
C LYS A 240 10.93 -32.11 -0.16
N ASP A 241 11.56 -30.95 -0.04
CA ASP A 241 13.01 -30.85 0.23
C ASP A 241 13.34 -30.89 1.73
N TYR A 242 12.38 -30.57 2.61
CA TYR A 242 12.59 -30.51 4.07
C TYR A 242 11.61 -31.36 4.88
N VAL A 243 10.32 -31.37 4.54
CA VAL A 243 9.33 -32.10 5.35
C VAL A 243 9.43 -33.60 5.10
N ASN A 244 9.43 -34.01 3.83
CA ASN A 244 9.36 -35.42 3.42
C ASN A 244 10.67 -36.19 3.60
N ILE A 245 11.75 -35.54 4.05
CA ILE A 245 13.03 -36.20 4.33
C ILE A 245 12.97 -37.03 5.61
N HIS A 246 12.01 -36.76 6.49
CA HIS A 246 11.79 -37.50 7.73
C HIS A 246 10.43 -38.20 7.69
N PRO A 247 10.32 -39.48 8.12
CA PRO A 247 9.06 -40.23 8.07
C PRO A 247 7.90 -39.53 8.81
N GLU A 248 8.15 -38.96 9.98
CA GLU A 248 7.16 -38.20 10.76
C GLU A 248 6.98 -36.75 10.30
N GLY A 249 7.75 -36.31 9.32
CA GLY A 249 7.76 -34.92 8.88
C GLY A 249 6.39 -34.40 8.44
N PRO A 250 5.64 -35.11 7.57
CA PRO A 250 4.30 -34.68 7.15
C PRO A 250 3.32 -34.51 8.31
N VAL A 251 3.37 -35.40 9.29
CA VAL A 251 2.50 -35.34 10.48
C VAL A 251 2.82 -34.10 11.31
N MET A 252 4.10 -33.83 11.53
CA MET A 252 4.54 -32.65 12.29
C MET A 252 4.29 -31.34 11.54
N TRP A 253 4.40 -31.34 10.21
CA TRP A 253 4.06 -30.19 9.38
C TRP A 253 2.58 -29.79 9.54
N GLU A 254 1.68 -30.77 9.46
CA GLU A 254 0.25 -30.54 9.68
C GLU A 254 -0.07 -30.12 11.12
N TYR A 255 0.62 -30.69 12.10
CA TYR A 255 0.53 -30.25 13.48
C TYR A 255 0.88 -28.76 13.61
N PHE A 256 2.00 -28.32 13.01
CA PHE A 256 2.39 -26.91 13.06
C PHE A 256 1.43 -26.00 12.32
N ARG A 257 0.93 -26.38 11.13
CA ARG A 257 -0.09 -25.61 10.40
C ARG A 257 -1.32 -25.35 11.26
N LYS A 258 -1.85 -26.40 11.91
CA LYS A 258 -3.01 -26.30 12.80
C LYS A 258 -2.72 -25.45 14.04
N SER A 259 -1.57 -25.66 14.69
CA SER A 259 -1.21 -24.91 15.91
C SER A 259 -1.04 -23.40 15.67
N LEU A 260 -0.68 -23.02 14.43
CA LEU A 260 -0.43 -21.64 14.03
C LEU A 260 -1.63 -20.99 13.33
N ASN A 261 -2.76 -21.71 13.19
CA ASN A 261 -3.95 -21.27 12.44
C ASN A 261 -3.63 -20.85 11.00
N ILE A 262 -2.87 -21.68 10.28
CA ILE A 262 -2.50 -21.45 8.87
C ILE A 262 -3.36 -22.39 8.01
N ASP A 263 -4.36 -21.81 7.34
CA ASP A 263 -5.28 -22.51 6.42
C ASP A 263 -4.59 -23.02 5.15
#